data_AF-A0A2V9XAX5-F1
#
_entry.id   AF-A0A2V9XAX5-F1
#
_cell.length_a   1.000
_cell.length_b   1.000
_cell.length_c   1.000
_cell.angle_alpha   90.00
_cell.angle_beta   90.00
_cell.angle_gamma   90.00
#
_symmetry.space_group_name_H-M   'P 1'
#
loop_
_entity.id
_entity.type
_entity.pdbx_description
1 polymer ?
#
loop_
_entity_poly.entity_id
_entity_poly.type
_entity_poly.pdbx_seq_one_letter_code
_entity_poly.pdbx_strand_id
1 'polypeptide(L)'
;MAMVDPLPQTETFAASRWTRGNFLFPTRIVVSPEHVLRVKSHLFGSSQESIAIGKVASVQISTGVFWSEIRIDSSGGSNPILSHGHRKRDAERIRDLIEHFQSTRTP
;
A
#
# COMPACT_ATOMS: atom_id res chain seq x y z
N MET A 1 -20.97 -14.00 -12.20
CA MET A 1 -19.88 -14.50 -11.34
C MET A 1 -18.61 -13.85 -11.86
N ALA A 2 -18.19 -12.72 -11.28
CA ALA A 2 -17.15 -11.88 -11.87
C ALA A 2 -15.82 -12.65 -11.87
N MET A 3 -15.27 -12.83 -13.06
CA MET A 3 -13.96 -13.42 -13.29
C MET A 3 -12.90 -12.57 -12.61
N VAL A 4 -12.06 -13.22 -11.82
CA VAL A 4 -10.84 -12.61 -11.29
C VAL A 4 -9.84 -12.61 -12.43
N ASP A 5 -9.67 -11.46 -13.09
CA ASP A 5 -8.62 -11.28 -14.09
C ASP A 5 -7.25 -11.62 -13.45
N PRO A 6 -6.40 -12.40 -14.12
CA PRO A 6 -5.03 -12.60 -13.68
C PRO A 6 -4.24 -11.34 -14.06
N LEU A 7 -4.22 -10.34 -13.17
CA LEU A 7 -3.40 -9.15 -13.42
C LEU A 7 -1.91 -9.52 -13.30
N PRO A 8 -1.09 -9.22 -14.32
CA PRO A 8 0.34 -9.40 -14.23
C PRO A 8 0.88 -8.40 -13.20
N GLN A 9 1.66 -8.90 -12.23
CA GLN A 9 2.43 -8.11 -11.26
C GLN A 9 1.66 -7.36 -10.15
N THR A 10 0.45 -7.80 -9.79
CA THR A 10 -0.20 -7.30 -8.56
C THR A 10 0.38 -7.98 -7.32
N GLU A 11 1.09 -7.23 -6.47
CA GLU A 11 1.63 -7.75 -5.21
C GLU A 11 0.86 -7.22 -4.00
N THR A 12 0.60 -8.11 -3.03
CA THR A 12 -0.18 -7.81 -1.84
C THR A 12 0.66 -7.95 -0.58
N PHE A 13 0.68 -6.90 0.23
CA PHE A 13 1.44 -6.84 1.48
C PHE A 13 0.47 -6.70 2.65
N ALA A 14 0.53 -7.65 3.57
CA ALA A 14 -0.29 -7.66 4.77
C ALA A 14 0.51 -7.08 5.95
N ALA A 15 -0.07 -6.07 6.60
CA ALA A 15 0.53 -5.54 7.81
C ALA A 15 0.36 -6.53 8.98
N SER A 16 1.33 -6.53 9.90
CA SER A 16 1.28 -7.32 11.12
C SER A 16 0.03 -7.02 11.93
N ARG A 17 -0.60 -8.07 12.45
CA ARG A 17 -1.77 -7.99 13.33
C ARG A 17 -1.40 -7.44 14.71
N TRP A 18 -0.13 -7.43 15.08
CA TRP A 18 0.32 -7.02 16.41
C TRP A 18 0.72 -5.55 16.52
N THR A 19 0.59 -4.77 15.44
CA THR A 19 0.82 -3.32 15.48
C THR A 19 -0.42 -2.53 15.87
N ARG A 20 -0.17 -1.35 16.47
CA ARG A 20 -1.20 -0.46 17.02
C ARG A 20 -2.24 -0.15 15.93
N GLY A 21 -3.50 -0.55 16.17
CA GLY A 21 -4.61 -0.35 15.22
C GLY A 21 -4.89 -1.51 14.23
N ASN A 22 -4.10 -2.59 14.23
CA ASN A 22 -4.27 -3.76 13.36
C ASN A 22 -4.74 -5.04 14.10
N PHE A 23 -5.00 -4.95 15.41
CA PHE A 23 -5.23 -6.12 16.28
C PHE A 23 -6.45 -6.97 15.89
N LEU A 24 -7.47 -6.35 15.31
CA LEU A 24 -8.71 -7.03 14.90
C LEU A 24 -8.85 -7.17 13.38
N PHE A 25 -8.29 -6.24 12.60
CA PHE A 25 -8.36 -6.24 11.13
C PHE A 25 -7.04 -5.76 10.53
N PRO A 26 -6.22 -6.67 9.95
CA PRO A 26 -4.95 -6.27 9.36
C PRO A 26 -5.17 -5.40 8.13
N THR A 27 -4.48 -4.25 8.10
CA THR A 27 -4.43 -3.40 6.91
C THR A 27 -3.66 -4.10 5.80
N ARG A 28 -4.18 -4.06 4.58
CA ARG A 28 -3.54 -4.66 3.39
C ARG A 28 -3.22 -3.57 2.38
N ILE A 29 -2.00 -3.59 1.87
CA ILE A 29 -1.58 -2.78 0.72
C ILE A 29 -1.58 -3.71 -0.49
N VAL A 30 -2.24 -3.30 -1.57
CA VAL A 30 -2.19 -3.95 -2.88
C VAL A 30 -1.53 -2.97 -3.83
N VAL A 31 -0.40 -3.36 -4.40
CA VAL A 31 0.34 -2.56 -5.38
C VAL A 31 0.09 -3.18 -6.74
N SER A 32 -0.52 -2.41 -7.63
CA SER A 32 -0.76 -2.78 -9.03
C SER A 32 -0.05 -1.77 -9.93
N PRO A 33 0.24 -2.10 -11.20
CA PRO A 33 0.81 -1.15 -12.16
C PRO A 33 -0.04 0.11 -12.35
N GLU A 34 -1.35 -0.01 -12.18
CA GLU A 34 -2.30 1.10 -12.34
C GLU A 34 -2.44 1.96 -11.07
N HIS A 35 -2.51 1.32 -9.91
CA HIS A 35 -2.87 1.97 -8.65
C HIS A 35 -2.28 1.25 -7.43
N VAL A 36 -2.12 2.01 -6.35
CA VAL A 36 -1.89 1.49 -4.99
C VAL A 36 -3.20 1.55 -4.24
N LEU A 37 -3.65 0.41 -3.71
CA LEU A 37 -4.84 0.30 -2.87
C LEU A 37 -4.46 0.02 -1.43
N ARG A 38 -5.04 0.78 -0.50
CA ARG A 38 -5.10 0.40 0.92
C ARG A 38 -6.49 -0.12 1.21
N VAL A 39 -6.58 -1.39 1.61
CA VAL A 39 -7.81 -2.00 2.11
C VAL A 39 -7.71 -2.11 3.63
N LYS A 40 -8.55 -1.36 4.35
CA LYS A 40 -8.69 -1.45 5.80
C LYS A 40 -10.08 -1.94 6.14
N SER A 41 -10.18 -3.19 6.58
CA SER A 41 -11.43 -3.73 7.11
C SER A 41 -11.68 -3.19 8.52
N HIS A 42 -12.94 -2.96 8.88
CA HIS A 42 -13.40 -2.64 10.23
C HIS A 42 -14.55 -3.58 10.62
N LEU A 43 -14.92 -3.60 11.90
CA LEU A 43 -16.06 -4.40 12.41
C LEU A 43 -17.36 -4.11 11.66
N PHE A 44 -17.51 -2.88 11.15
CA PHE A 44 -18.62 -2.48 10.30
C PHE A 44 -18.08 -1.73 9.06
N GLY A 45 -17.92 -2.44 7.95
CA GLY A 45 -17.49 -1.88 6.65
C GLY A 45 -16.00 -2.00 6.32
N SER A 46 -15.63 -1.63 5.10
CA SER A 46 -14.24 -1.56 4.63
C SER A 46 -13.96 -0.18 4.06
N SER A 47 -12.87 0.45 4.48
CA SER A 47 -12.35 1.66 3.83
C SER A 47 -11.32 1.25 2.79
N GLN A 48 -11.55 1.66 1.54
CA GLN A 48 -10.64 1.45 0.42
C GLN A 48 -10.15 2.82 -0.04
N GLU A 49 -8.84 3.04 0.03
CA GLU A 49 -8.21 4.22 -0.53
C GLU A 49 -7.36 3.80 -1.72
N SER A 50 -7.58 4.44 -2.87
CA SER A 50 -6.85 4.19 -4.10
C SER A 50 -6.08 5.44 -4.53
N ILE A 51 -4.80 5.25 -4.85
CA ILE A 51 -3.97 6.30 -5.46
C ILE A 51 -3.41 5.73 -6.77
N ALA A 52 -3.65 6.41 -7.88
CA ALA A 52 -3.05 6.02 -9.16
C ALA A 52 -1.51 6.14 -9.08
N ILE A 53 -0.77 5.20 -9.67
CA ILE A 53 0.71 5.19 -9.60
C ILE A 53 1.31 6.51 -10.13
N GLY A 54 0.77 7.05 -11.22
CA GLY A 54 1.19 8.34 -11.79
C GLY A 54 0.80 9.57 -10.95
N LYS A 55 0.06 9.40 -9.85
CA LYS A 55 -0.32 10.44 -8.89
C LYS A 55 0.35 10.25 -7.53
N VAL A 56 1.20 9.24 -7.37
CA VAL A 56 2.01 9.08 -6.16
C VAL A 56 3.10 10.16 -6.19
N ALA A 57 3.09 11.06 -5.22
CA ALA A 57 4.07 12.14 -5.10
C ALA A 57 5.33 11.69 -4.38
N SER A 58 5.17 10.92 -3.29
CA SER A 58 6.30 10.39 -2.54
C SER A 58 5.90 9.15 -1.73
N VAL A 59 6.86 8.23 -1.57
CA VAL A 59 6.77 7.09 -0.66
C VAL A 59 7.79 7.29 0.46
N GLN A 60 7.32 7.37 1.69
CA GLN A 60 8.17 7.48 2.88
C GLN A 60 8.08 6.18 3.68
N ILE A 61 9.24 5.71 4.15
CA ILE A 61 9.34 4.53 5.00
C ILE A 61 10.01 4.95 6.31
N SER A 62 9.30 4.76 7.42
CA SER A 62 9.84 4.94 8.77
C SER A 62 10.09 3.57 9.38
N THR A 63 11.35 3.19 9.58
CA THR A 63 11.71 1.90 10.17
C THR A 63 11.93 2.04 11.67
N GLY A 64 11.10 1.36 12.47
CA GLY A 64 11.32 1.16 13.91
C GLY A 64 12.11 -0.12 14.20
N VAL A 65 12.21 -0.48 15.48
CA VAL A 65 13.04 -1.61 15.95
C VAL A 65 12.58 -2.97 15.40
N PHE A 66 11.26 -3.17 15.25
CA PHE A 66 10.69 -4.43 14.75
C PHE A 66 9.77 -4.27 13.54
N TRP A 67 9.21 -3.08 13.35
CA TRP A 67 8.17 -2.81 12.36
C TRP A 67 8.49 -1.52 11.62
N SER A 68 8.04 -1.43 10.37
CA SER A 68 8.11 -0.23 9.56
C SER A 68 6.71 0.32 9.30
N GLU A 69 6.67 1.64 9.19
CA GLU A 69 5.52 2.42 8.75
C GLU A 69 5.78 2.91 7.34
N ILE A 70 4.75 2.89 6.51
CA ILE A 70 4.78 3.32 5.12
C ILE A 70 3.75 4.43 4.97
N ARG A 71 4.19 5.55 4.41
CA ARG A 71 3.36 6.69 4.07
C ARG A 71 3.49 6.95 2.57
N ILE A 72 2.37 6.94 1.87
CA ILE A 72 2.30 7.25 0.44
C ILE A 72 1.46 8.50 0.29
N ASP A 73 2.07 9.58 -0.17
CA ASP A 73 1.41 10.86 -0.42
C ASP A 73 0.99 10.95 -1.90
N SER A 74 -0.18 11.53 -2.15
CA SER A 74 -0.66 11.80 -3.51
C SER A 74 -0.35 13.25 -3.93
N SER A 75 -0.10 13.46 -5.21
CA SER A 75 0.20 14.79 -5.78
C SER A 75 -1.02 15.71 -5.88
N GLY A 76 -2.21 15.24 -5.47
CA GLY A 76 -3.49 15.92 -5.67
C GLY A 76 -4.21 16.33 -4.38
N GLY A 77 -3.53 16.33 -3.23
CA GLY A 77 -4.13 16.71 -1.94
C GLY A 77 -5.12 15.68 -1.38
N SER A 78 -5.05 14.42 -1.82
CA SER A 78 -5.83 13.33 -1.23
C SER A 78 -5.21 12.87 0.09
N ASN A 79 -6.01 12.18 0.91
CA ASN A 79 -5.51 11.64 2.17
C ASN A 79 -4.31 10.70 1.93
N PRO A 80 -3.22 10.85 2.69
CA PRO A 80 -2.06 9.98 2.58
C PRO A 80 -2.43 8.55 2.96
N ILE A 81 -1.94 7.59 2.19
CA ILE A 81 -2.03 6.18 2.57
C ILE A 81 -1.00 5.92 3.65
N LEU A 82 -1.46 5.78 4.90
CA LEU A 82 -0.65 5.35 6.04
C LEU A 82 -0.87 3.87 6.34
N SER A 83 0.22 3.11 6.51
CA SER A 83 0.17 1.70 6.87
C SER A 83 1.31 1.32 7.81
N HIS A 84 0.99 0.59 8.88
CA HIS A 84 1.89 0.33 10.00
C HIS A 84 2.00 -1.17 10.24
N GLY A 85 3.19 -1.67 10.58
CA GLY A 85 3.40 -3.09 10.91
C GLY A 85 3.88 -3.94 9.76
N HIS A 86 4.41 -3.32 8.71
CA HIS A 86 5.14 -4.04 7.68
C HIS A 86 6.54 -4.38 8.19
N ARG A 87 7.13 -5.48 7.72
CA ARG A 87 8.58 -5.67 7.94
C ARG A 87 9.33 -4.69 7.06
N LYS A 88 10.57 -4.37 7.44
CA LYS A 88 11.45 -3.49 6.64
C LYS A 88 11.52 -3.93 5.17
N ARG A 89 11.76 -5.22 4.92
CA ARG A 89 11.81 -5.80 3.58
C ARG A 89 10.52 -5.60 2.77
N ASP A 90 9.36 -5.65 3.44
CA ASP A 90 8.06 -5.54 2.78
C ASP A 90 7.82 -4.07 2.40
N ALA A 91 8.22 -3.15 3.28
CA ALA A 91 8.17 -1.72 3.01
C ALA A 91 9.08 -1.30 1.86
N GLU A 92 10.31 -1.82 1.83
CA GLU A 92 11.25 -1.59 0.73
C GLU A 92 10.69 -2.14 -0.58
N ARG A 93 10.15 -3.36 -0.59
CA ARG A 93 9.54 -3.97 -1.78
C ARG A 93 8.38 -3.14 -2.33
N ILE A 94 7.52 -2.60 -1.46
CA ILE A 94 6.41 -1.72 -1.88
C ILE A 94 6.94 -0.48 -2.60
N ARG A 95 7.96 0.18 -2.04
CA ARG A 95 8.57 1.36 -2.67
C ARG A 95 9.19 0.99 -4.02
N ASP A 96 9.98 -0.08 -4.06
CA ASP A 96 10.67 -0.49 -5.28
C ASP A 96 9.66 -0.82 -6.41
N LEU A 97 8.52 -1.45 -6.07
CA LEU A 97 7.44 -1.70 -7.04
C LEU A 97 6.79 -0.41 -7.53
N ILE A 98 6.50 0.54 -6.64
CA ILE A 98 5.90 1.82 -7.00
C ILE A 98 6.84 2.60 -7.93
N GLU A 99 8.12 2.69 -7.57
CA GLU A 99 9.15 3.36 -8.39
C GLU A 99 9.31 2.66 -9.75
N HIS A 100 9.33 1.33 -9.78
CA HIS A 100 9.37 0.56 -11.02
C HIS A 100 8.17 0.88 -11.93
N PHE A 101 6.96 0.86 -11.40
CA PHE A 101 5.76 1.18 -12.16
C PHE A 101 5.69 2.66 -12.58
N GLN A 102 6.25 3.58 -11.78
CA GLN A 102 6.39 4.99 -12.17
C GLN A 102 7.36 5.15 -13.35
N SER A 103 8.54 4.53 -13.26
CA SER A 103 9.57 4.60 -14.31
C SER A 103 9.09 4.00 -15.64
N THR A 104 8.27 2.96 -15.59
CA THR A 104 7.67 2.34 -16.79
C THR A 104 6.61 3.24 -17.43
N ARG A 105 6.02 4.17 -16.68
CA ARG A 105 4.94 5.05 -17.13
C ARG A 105 5.43 6.38 -17.72
N THR A 106 6.67 6.76 -17.44
CA THR A 106 7.30 7.96 -18.00
C THR A 106 7.99 7.59 -19.32
N PRO A 107 7.46 8.02 -20.49
CA PRO A 107 8.11 7.80 -21.78
C PRO A 107 9.35 8.68 -21.98
#